data_AF-A0A1S6KZT3-F1
#
_entry.id   AF-A0A1S6KZT3-F1
#
_cell.length_a   1.000
_cell.length_b   1.000
_cell.length_c   1.000
_cell.angle_alpha   90.00
_cell.angle_beta   90.00
_cell.angle_gamma   90.00
#
_symmetry.space_group_name_H-M   'P 1'
#
loop_
_entity.id
_entity.type
_entity.pdbx_description
1 polymer ?
#
loop_
_entity_poly.entity_id
_entity_poly.type
_entity_poly.pdbx_seq_one_letter_code
_entity_poly.pdbx_strand_id
1 'polypeptide(L)'
;PRWFWETVERWLNTIEENLSNDHEQLYGAIKDKLKRLRLREELAWLRELLLSVESPVVFCHNDLQEGNILVREEVETFQETHMTDIPPSPTPTSSRDDVTSAEATLPVLNTSSEATLDPSFKATLPVFDSSAAATLPLLDTSAEATLPVFDTSAATTLPAFNTSSLTGESIVIIDFEYCAYNYRGFEFANHFNEWMYDYSNEQPPYFYHLPECEHPTRAQKEHMIRCYLDELQSLANYKPKSRDTVEHILHETEAFILASHFFWGLWSVVNSTSVDIEFDYWGYGESRFEAYFTHKEKLLLLKEQEIDGTTSLSTASSSGQDC
;
A
#
# COMPACT_ATOMS: atom_id res chain seq x y z
N PRO A 1 -4.72 17.59 -2.38
CA PRO A 1 -5.13 16.72 -1.25
C PRO A 1 -4.41 17.13 0.05
N ARG A 2 -5.17 17.39 1.14
CA ARG A 2 -4.59 17.84 2.41
C ARG A 2 -3.75 16.76 3.10
N TRP A 3 -4.26 15.52 3.11
CA TRP A 3 -3.66 14.38 3.79
C TRP A 3 -2.16 14.20 3.48
N PHE A 4 -1.78 14.19 2.21
CA PHE A 4 -0.38 14.01 1.81
C PHE A 4 0.51 15.11 2.37
N TRP A 5 0.14 16.38 2.15
CA TRP A 5 0.95 17.53 2.55
C TRP A 5 1.02 17.68 4.07
N GLU A 6 -0.09 17.51 4.78
CA GLU A 6 -0.13 17.58 6.24
C GLU A 6 0.68 16.45 6.89
N THR A 7 0.65 15.25 6.30
CA THR A 7 1.43 14.10 6.79
C THR A 7 2.93 14.32 6.63
N VAL A 8 3.36 14.74 5.43
CA VAL A 8 4.77 15.02 5.12
C VAL A 8 5.30 16.17 5.98
N GLU A 9 4.53 17.26 6.14
CA GLU A 9 4.89 18.39 7.00
C GLU A 9 5.05 17.97 8.46
N ARG A 10 4.10 17.18 8.99
CA ARG A 10 4.15 16.66 10.35
C ARG A 10 5.41 15.84 10.60
N TRP A 11 5.72 14.88 9.73
CA TRP A 11 6.91 14.04 9.89
C TRP A 11 8.20 14.85 9.75
N LEU A 12 8.25 15.78 8.81
CA LEU A 12 9.41 16.64 8.64
C LEU A 12 9.64 17.53 9.88
N ASN A 13 8.58 18.09 10.47
CA ASN A 13 8.67 18.84 11.73
C ASN A 13 9.22 17.97 12.85
N THR A 14 8.73 16.74 13.01
CA THR A 14 9.24 15.79 14.03
C THR A 14 10.73 15.52 13.83
N ILE A 15 11.18 15.32 12.59
CA ILE A 15 12.61 15.11 12.29
C ILE A 15 13.42 16.34 12.65
N GLU A 16 12.98 17.54 12.27
CA GLU A 16 13.70 18.79 12.57
C GLU A 16 13.76 19.09 14.07
N GLU A 17 12.68 18.84 14.81
CA GLU A 17 12.65 18.94 16.27
C GLU A 17 13.68 17.98 16.88
N ASN A 18 13.69 16.72 16.46
CA ASN A 18 14.65 15.72 16.92
C ASN A 18 16.11 16.08 16.57
N LEU A 19 16.36 16.70 15.41
CA LEU A 19 17.68 17.20 15.03
C LEU A 19 18.12 18.42 15.85
N SER A 20 17.18 19.24 16.33
CA SER A 20 17.46 20.40 17.17
C SER A 20 17.81 20.02 18.62
N ASN A 21 17.26 18.90 19.08
CA ASN A 21 17.55 18.37 20.41
C ASN A 21 18.92 17.64 20.41
N ASP A 22 19.74 17.86 21.43
CA ASP A 22 21.04 17.18 21.61
C ASP A 22 20.88 15.81 22.29
N HIS A 23 19.86 15.04 21.92
CA HIS A 23 19.72 13.68 22.39
C HIS A 23 20.81 12.78 21.77
N GLU A 24 21.66 12.19 22.60
CA GLU A 24 22.76 11.26 22.25
C GLU A 24 22.29 9.87 21.75
N GLN A 25 21.06 9.74 21.23
CA GLN A 25 20.50 8.48 20.72
C GLN A 25 20.73 8.30 19.21
N LEU A 26 20.09 7.30 18.56
CA LEU A 26 20.21 6.94 17.14
C LEU A 26 20.31 8.16 16.19
N TYR A 27 19.51 9.20 16.44
CA TYR A 27 19.55 10.45 15.69
C TYR A 27 20.93 11.11 15.65
N GLY A 28 21.75 10.99 16.70
CA GLY A 28 23.12 11.53 16.73
C GLY A 28 24.03 10.92 15.64
N ALA A 29 23.92 9.62 15.38
CA ALA A 29 24.75 8.94 14.37
C ALA A 29 24.36 9.33 12.93
N ILE A 30 23.08 9.61 12.70
CA ILE A 30 22.53 9.95 11.38
C ILE A 30 22.29 11.45 11.19
N LYS A 31 22.50 12.28 12.24
CA LYS A 31 22.23 13.72 12.31
C LYS A 31 22.86 14.47 11.14
N ASP A 32 24.15 14.21 10.91
CA ASP A 32 24.92 14.89 9.88
C ASP A 32 24.50 14.45 8.48
N LYS A 33 24.09 13.19 8.31
CA LYS A 33 23.53 12.70 7.04
C LYS A 33 22.21 13.42 6.74
N LEU A 34 21.27 13.41 7.68
CA LEU A 34 19.96 14.06 7.56
C LEU A 34 20.07 15.56 7.27
N LYS A 35 20.96 16.27 7.98
CA LYS A 35 21.19 17.71 7.75
C LYS A 35 21.67 18.00 6.32
N ARG A 36 22.49 17.12 5.73
CA ARG A 36 22.98 17.27 4.35
C ARG A 36 21.88 17.11 3.29
N LEU A 37 20.82 16.36 3.59
CA LEU A 37 19.70 16.16 2.65
C LEU A 37 18.85 17.42 2.44
N ARG A 38 18.97 18.44 3.30
CA ARG A 38 18.19 19.70 3.20
C ARG A 38 16.67 19.48 2.98
N LEU A 39 16.09 18.51 3.68
CA LEU A 39 14.72 18.02 3.45
C LEU A 39 13.63 19.10 3.31
N ARG A 40 13.74 20.22 4.04
CA ARG A 40 12.81 21.36 3.92
C ARG A 40 12.85 22.04 2.55
N GLU A 41 14.04 22.23 2.01
CA GLU A 41 14.23 22.82 0.67
C GLU A 41 13.79 21.84 -0.41
N GLU A 42 14.07 20.55 -0.19
CA GLU A 42 13.63 19.48 -1.08
C GLU A 42 12.11 19.34 -1.13
N LEU A 43 11.42 19.46 0.00
CA LEU A 43 9.95 19.48 0.04
C LEU A 43 9.38 20.68 -0.72
N ALA A 44 9.98 21.87 -0.57
CA ALA A 44 9.54 23.06 -1.29
C ALA A 44 9.69 22.89 -2.81
N TRP A 45 10.85 22.39 -3.26
CA TRP A 45 11.10 22.10 -4.67
C TRP A 45 10.16 21.02 -5.22
N LEU A 46 9.98 19.92 -4.47
CA LEU A 46 9.09 18.83 -4.85
C LEU A 46 7.65 19.33 -4.98
N ARG A 47 7.20 20.21 -4.08
CA ARG A 47 5.86 20.80 -4.14
C ARG A 47 5.61 21.58 -5.42
N GLU A 48 6.58 22.37 -5.88
CA GLU A 48 6.46 23.08 -7.15
C GLU A 48 6.33 22.10 -8.33
N LEU A 49 7.14 21.04 -8.35
CA LEU A 49 7.07 19.99 -9.37
C LEU A 49 5.70 19.29 -9.38
N LEU A 50 5.23 18.80 -8.24
CA LEU A 50 3.97 18.04 -8.14
C LEU A 50 2.75 18.91 -8.49
N LEU A 51 2.80 20.21 -8.22
CA LEU A 51 1.73 21.13 -8.64
C LEU A 51 1.74 21.39 -10.15
N SER A 52 2.89 21.30 -10.81
CA SER A 52 2.99 21.53 -12.27
C SER A 52 2.45 20.40 -13.14
N VAL A 53 2.38 19.16 -12.63
CA VAL A 53 1.93 18.00 -13.43
C VAL A 53 0.40 17.84 -13.47
N GLU A 54 -0.33 18.60 -12.63
CA GLU A 54 -1.80 18.66 -12.62
C GLU A 54 -2.54 17.33 -12.40
N SER A 55 -1.96 16.42 -11.62
CA SER A 55 -2.54 15.10 -11.32
C SER A 55 -3.91 15.22 -10.63
N PRO A 56 -4.95 14.51 -11.11
CA PRO A 56 -6.26 14.44 -10.45
C PRO A 56 -6.19 13.88 -9.02
N VAL A 57 -7.02 14.42 -8.14
CA VAL A 57 -7.25 13.86 -6.80
C VAL A 57 -8.34 12.80 -6.85
N VAL A 58 -8.05 11.61 -6.36
CA VAL A 58 -8.94 10.44 -6.28
C VAL A 58 -8.80 9.77 -4.91
N PHE A 59 -9.64 8.80 -4.59
CA PHE A 59 -9.40 7.95 -3.42
C PHE A 59 -8.28 6.96 -3.73
N CYS A 60 -7.23 7.00 -2.93
CA CYS A 60 -6.00 6.23 -3.07
C CYS A 60 -5.82 5.31 -1.86
N HIS A 61 -5.23 4.14 -2.10
CA HIS A 61 -4.71 3.24 -1.08
C HIS A 61 -3.45 3.82 -0.43
N ASN A 62 -2.58 4.46 -1.23
CA ASN A 62 -1.30 5.08 -0.87
C ASN A 62 -0.18 4.11 -0.43
N ASP A 63 -0.48 2.84 -0.16
CA ASP A 63 0.52 1.82 0.21
C ASP A 63 0.35 0.48 -0.54
N LEU A 64 0.30 0.51 -1.89
CA LEU A 64 0.15 -0.70 -2.71
C LEU A 64 1.47 -1.50 -2.88
N GLN A 65 2.04 -1.96 -1.76
CA GLN A 65 3.11 -2.96 -1.72
C GLN A 65 2.57 -4.39 -1.92
N GLU A 66 3.45 -5.35 -2.17
CA GLU A 66 3.10 -6.76 -2.43
C GLU A 66 2.37 -7.42 -1.26
N GLY A 67 2.68 -7.03 -0.01
CA GLY A 67 1.99 -7.53 1.18
C GLY A 67 0.49 -7.19 1.22
N ASN A 68 0.07 -6.14 0.51
CA ASN A 68 -1.31 -5.63 0.49
C ASN A 68 -2.12 -6.12 -0.71
N ILE A 69 -1.54 -7.00 -1.54
CA ILE A 69 -2.17 -7.55 -2.76
C ILE A 69 -2.26 -9.07 -2.62
N LEU A 70 -3.45 -9.57 -2.28
CA LEU A 70 -3.69 -11.00 -2.05
C LEU A 70 -4.30 -11.68 -3.26
N VAL A 71 -3.91 -12.93 -3.50
CA VAL A 71 -4.59 -13.82 -4.46
C VAL A 71 -5.56 -14.72 -3.70
N ARG A 72 -6.83 -14.72 -4.13
CA ARG A 72 -7.87 -15.60 -3.59
C ARG A 72 -7.71 -17.00 -4.17
N GLU A 73 -7.47 -17.99 -3.32
CA GLU A 73 -7.55 -19.40 -3.70
C GLU A 73 -9.02 -19.80 -3.94
N GLU A 74 -9.27 -20.49 -5.07
CA GLU A 74 -10.56 -21.13 -5.30
C GLU A 74 -10.68 -22.36 -4.38
N VAL A 75 -11.66 -22.34 -3.48
CA VAL A 75 -11.97 -23.53 -2.68
C VAL A 75 -12.65 -24.55 -3.57
N GLU A 76 -11.94 -25.61 -3.95
CA GLU A 76 -12.56 -26.77 -4.61
C GLU A 76 -13.70 -27.29 -3.72
N THR A 77 -14.93 -27.14 -4.19
CA THR A 77 -16.09 -27.72 -3.52
C THR A 77 -16.03 -29.23 -3.73
N PHE A 78 -15.56 -29.96 -2.70
CA PHE A 78 -15.68 -31.41 -2.67
C PHE A 78 -17.17 -31.75 -2.76
N GLN A 79 -17.59 -32.28 -3.92
CA GLN A 79 -18.88 -32.94 -4.03
C GLN A 79 -18.84 -34.15 -3.10
N GLU A 80 -19.69 -34.14 -2.06
CA GLU A 80 -19.99 -35.34 -1.29
C GLU A 80 -20.47 -36.41 -2.27
N THR A 81 -19.57 -37.34 -2.62
CA THR A 81 -19.97 -38.54 -3.31
C THR A 81 -20.79 -39.36 -2.32
N HIS A 82 -22.08 -39.49 -2.61
CA HIS A 82 -22.99 -40.38 -1.91
C HIS A 82 -22.34 -41.75 -1.70
N MET A 83 -21.93 -42.06 -0.46
CA MET A 83 -21.64 -43.42 -0.04
C MET A 83 -22.97 -44.20 0.06
N THR A 84 -23.52 -44.60 -1.08
CA THR A 84 -24.44 -45.74 -1.15
C THR A 84 -23.64 -46.91 -1.70
N ASP A 85 -23.13 -47.75 -0.80
CA ASP A 85 -23.07 -49.22 -0.94
C ASP A 85 -22.20 -49.81 0.17
N ILE A 86 -22.83 -50.11 1.32
CA ILE A 86 -22.28 -51.05 2.30
C ILE A 86 -22.88 -52.42 1.98
N PRO A 87 -22.09 -53.45 1.61
CA PRO A 87 -22.62 -54.81 1.45
C PRO A 87 -22.95 -55.42 2.83
N PRO A 88 -23.97 -56.28 2.94
CA PRO A 88 -24.39 -56.80 4.24
C PRO A 88 -23.39 -57.84 4.76
N SER A 89 -22.92 -57.65 6.00
CA SER A 89 -22.14 -58.66 6.73
C SER A 89 -23.06 -59.62 7.50
N PRO A 90 -22.64 -60.87 7.76
CA PRO A 90 -23.53 -61.96 8.17
C PRO A 90 -23.91 -61.89 9.65
N THR A 91 -25.11 -62.39 9.93
CA THR A 91 -25.75 -62.54 11.23
C THR A 91 -24.93 -63.39 12.23
N PRO A 92 -24.75 -62.93 13.49
CA PRO A 92 -24.31 -63.81 14.57
C PRO A 92 -25.48 -64.32 15.41
N THR A 93 -25.44 -65.61 15.67
CA THR A 93 -26.34 -66.39 16.55
C THR A 93 -26.20 -66.02 18.03
N SER A 94 -27.30 -66.23 18.76
CA SER A 94 -27.60 -65.82 20.14
C SER A 94 -26.78 -66.47 21.26
N SER A 95 -26.46 -65.70 22.30
CA SER A 95 -26.69 -65.97 23.74
C SER A 95 -26.12 -64.79 24.55
N ARG A 96 -26.97 -63.89 25.08
CA ARG A 96 -27.41 -63.79 26.50
C ARG A 96 -26.27 -63.92 27.53
N ASP A 97 -25.84 -62.79 28.12
CA ASP A 97 -26.19 -62.40 29.50
C ASP A 97 -25.70 -60.97 29.89
N ASP A 98 -26.56 -60.31 30.68
CA ASP A 98 -26.57 -59.05 31.45
C ASP A 98 -25.47 -57.94 31.41
N VAL A 99 -25.90 -56.76 30.92
CA VAL A 99 -26.14 -55.47 31.64
C VAL A 99 -25.15 -55.01 32.74
N THR A 100 -24.28 -54.04 32.45
CA THR A 100 -24.31 -52.62 32.92
C THR A 100 -22.97 -51.89 32.69
N SER A 101 -23.08 -50.75 32.00
CA SER A 101 -22.24 -49.53 32.01
C SER A 101 -20.80 -49.58 32.56
N ALA A 102 -19.83 -49.42 31.65
CA ALA A 102 -18.48 -48.94 31.96
C ALA A 102 -18.23 -47.60 31.25
N GLU A 103 -18.40 -46.50 32.01
CA GLU A 103 -17.75 -45.22 31.76
C GLU A 103 -16.44 -45.20 32.56
N ALA A 104 -15.32 -45.04 31.85
CA ALA A 104 -13.99 -44.67 32.33
C ALA A 104 -13.08 -44.63 31.08
N THR A 105 -12.21 -43.66 30.82
CA THR A 105 -11.60 -42.63 31.67
C THR A 105 -10.74 -41.77 30.73
N LEU A 106 -10.85 -40.45 30.81
CA LEU A 106 -9.69 -39.57 30.69
C LEU A 106 -9.75 -38.55 31.84
N PRO A 107 -8.62 -38.28 32.52
CA PRO A 107 -8.64 -37.65 33.83
C PRO A 107 -8.81 -36.13 33.74
N VAL A 108 -9.70 -35.62 34.58
CA VAL A 108 -9.75 -34.22 35.02
C VAL A 108 -8.90 -34.13 36.29
N LEU A 109 -7.99 -33.17 36.35
CA LEU A 109 -7.62 -32.53 37.62
C LEU A 109 -7.53 -31.02 37.43
N ASN A 110 -8.29 -30.33 38.25
CA ASN A 110 -8.47 -28.88 38.29
C ASN A 110 -7.78 -28.30 39.53
N THR A 111 -7.49 -26.99 39.46
CA THR A 111 -7.15 -26.02 40.54
C THR A 111 -5.73 -26.14 41.15
N SER A 112 -4.97 -25.10 41.47
CA SER A 112 -5.11 -23.63 41.65
C SER A 112 -3.68 -23.04 41.64
N SER A 113 -3.30 -21.82 41.23
CA SER A 113 -3.71 -20.49 41.70
C SER A 113 -2.93 -19.39 40.94
N GLU A 114 -3.67 -18.38 40.46
CA GLU A 114 -3.34 -16.95 40.26
C GLU A 114 -1.99 -16.49 39.66
N ALA A 115 -2.05 -16.04 38.41
CA ALA A 115 -1.38 -14.81 37.96
C ALA A 115 -2.40 -13.99 37.16
N THR A 116 -2.73 -12.80 37.66
CA THR A 116 -3.58 -11.80 37.03
C THR A 116 -2.92 -11.22 35.78
N LEU A 117 -3.56 -11.37 34.62
CA LEU A 117 -3.23 -10.65 33.40
C LEU A 117 -4.47 -9.94 32.83
N ASP A 118 -4.22 -8.70 32.44
CA ASP A 118 -5.05 -7.61 31.94
C ASP A 118 -5.98 -8.01 30.75
N PRO A 119 -7.27 -7.62 30.70
CA PRO A 119 -8.19 -8.07 29.65
C PRO A 119 -8.16 -7.21 28.37
N SER A 120 -7.01 -6.71 27.93
CA SER A 120 -6.91 -5.87 26.72
C SER A 120 -5.98 -6.45 25.65
N PHE A 121 -6.37 -7.57 25.04
CA PHE A 121 -6.27 -7.85 23.60
C PHE A 121 -6.67 -9.31 23.37
N LYS A 122 -7.87 -9.55 22.83
CA LYS A 122 -8.18 -10.82 22.17
C LYS A 122 -7.94 -10.61 20.69
N ALA A 123 -6.88 -11.21 20.18
CA ALA A 123 -6.76 -11.49 18.75
C ALA A 123 -7.95 -12.37 18.35
N THR A 124 -8.94 -11.77 17.68
CA THR A 124 -10.00 -12.52 17.00
C THR A 124 -9.46 -12.96 15.66
N LEU A 125 -9.23 -14.27 15.52
CA LEU A 125 -9.10 -14.93 14.23
C LEU A 125 -10.33 -14.60 13.38
N PRO A 126 -10.19 -14.37 12.06
CA PRO A 126 -11.32 -13.98 11.23
C PRO A 126 -12.31 -15.15 11.13
N VAL A 127 -13.55 -14.88 11.54
CA VAL A 127 -14.71 -15.72 11.22
C VAL A 127 -15.25 -15.19 9.89
N PHE A 128 -15.21 -16.01 8.85
CA PHE A 128 -15.85 -15.69 7.57
C PHE A 128 -17.37 -15.73 7.75
N ASP A 129 -18.00 -14.56 7.73
CA ASP A 129 -19.44 -14.43 7.54
C ASP A 129 -19.72 -14.13 6.05
N SER A 130 -20.53 -14.98 5.43
CA SER A 130 -20.99 -14.85 4.04
C SER A 130 -22.20 -13.91 3.90
N SER A 131 -22.54 -13.12 4.92
CA SER A 131 -23.62 -12.13 4.85
C SER A 131 -23.07 -10.74 4.52
N ALA A 132 -23.46 -10.24 3.35
CA ALA A 132 -23.03 -8.96 2.80
C ALA A 132 -23.50 -7.77 3.66
N ALA A 133 -22.58 -7.10 4.34
CA ALA A 133 -22.75 -5.70 4.75
C ALA A 133 -21.37 -5.06 5.04
N ALA A 134 -20.88 -4.24 4.10
CA ALA A 134 -19.72 -3.37 4.29
C ALA A 134 -20.16 -1.91 4.26
N THR A 135 -19.77 -1.12 5.27
CA THR A 135 -20.04 0.32 5.40
C THR A 135 -18.74 1.12 5.30
N LEU A 136 -18.80 2.30 4.66
CA LEU A 136 -17.73 3.31 4.60
C LEU A 136 -18.09 4.55 5.45
N PRO A 137 -17.10 5.36 5.89
CA PRO A 137 -17.31 6.50 6.76
C PRO A 137 -17.80 7.76 6.00
N LEU A 138 -18.66 8.56 6.64
CA LEU A 138 -19.06 9.89 6.17
C LEU A 138 -18.41 10.98 7.03
N LEU A 139 -17.93 12.04 6.37
CA LEU A 139 -17.42 13.29 6.95
C LEU A 139 -18.53 14.02 7.73
N ASP A 140 -18.32 14.28 9.02
CA ASP A 140 -19.03 15.35 9.75
C ASP A 140 -18.20 16.63 9.68
N THR A 141 -18.81 17.72 9.21
CA THR A 141 -18.22 19.06 9.17
C THR A 141 -18.58 19.88 10.42
N SER A 142 -18.93 19.25 11.53
CA SER A 142 -19.17 19.92 12.80
C SER A 142 -17.94 19.83 13.72
N ALA A 143 -17.52 21.00 14.20
CA ALA A 143 -16.34 21.16 15.02
C ALA A 143 -16.61 20.67 16.44
N GLU A 144 -16.20 19.45 16.77
CA GLU A 144 -15.65 19.06 18.08
C GLU A 144 -15.23 17.59 18.04
N ALA A 145 -14.03 17.32 18.56
CA ALA A 145 -13.40 16.00 18.55
C ALA A 145 -14.27 14.98 19.30
N THR A 146 -14.94 14.09 18.58
CA THR A 146 -15.48 12.85 19.12
C THR A 146 -15.30 11.72 18.11
N LEU A 147 -14.84 10.57 18.62
CA LEU A 147 -14.60 9.34 17.88
C LEU A 147 -15.85 8.90 17.10
N PRO A 148 -15.71 8.24 15.93
CA PRO A 148 -16.87 7.87 15.11
C PRO A 148 -17.80 6.90 15.85
N VAL A 149 -19.07 7.28 15.97
CA VAL A 149 -20.18 6.46 16.46
C VAL A 149 -20.86 5.80 15.26
N PHE A 150 -20.94 4.47 15.23
CA PHE A 150 -21.64 3.73 14.18
C PHE A 150 -23.15 3.72 14.44
N ASP A 151 -23.92 4.35 13.55
CA ASP A 151 -25.37 4.20 13.45
C ASP A 151 -25.71 3.08 12.44
N THR A 152 -26.49 2.10 12.86
CA THR A 152 -26.74 0.82 12.18
C THR A 152 -28.01 0.80 11.32
N SER A 153 -28.54 1.93 10.86
CA SER A 153 -29.77 1.90 10.04
C SER A 153 -29.77 2.87 8.86
N ALA A 154 -29.29 2.41 7.69
CA ALA A 154 -29.98 2.46 6.40
C ALA A 154 -29.01 2.19 5.24
N ALA A 155 -29.39 1.26 4.37
CA ALA A 155 -28.60 0.78 3.24
C ALA A 155 -28.54 1.78 2.08
N THR A 156 -27.36 2.00 1.50
CA THR A 156 -27.21 2.49 0.11
C THR A 156 -25.93 1.91 -0.51
N THR A 157 -26.05 1.45 -1.75
CA THR A 157 -25.15 0.53 -2.46
C THR A 157 -23.85 1.17 -2.97
N LEU A 158 -22.70 0.62 -2.57
CA LEU A 158 -21.42 0.76 -3.28
C LEU A 158 -21.49 0.03 -4.64
N PRO A 159 -20.64 0.37 -5.63
CA PRO A 159 -20.51 -0.46 -6.82
C PRO A 159 -20.02 -1.85 -6.39
N ALA A 160 -20.89 -2.85 -6.50
CA ALA A 160 -20.50 -4.24 -6.39
C ALA A 160 -19.59 -4.55 -7.58
N PHE A 161 -18.31 -4.83 -7.31
CA PHE A 161 -17.44 -5.44 -8.31
C PHE A 161 -18.05 -6.79 -8.69
N ASN A 162 -18.50 -6.91 -9.92
CA ASN A 162 -19.08 -8.14 -10.42
C ASN A 162 -17.94 -9.13 -10.73
N THR A 163 -17.55 -9.93 -9.74
CA THR A 163 -16.53 -10.99 -9.91
C THR A 163 -17.03 -12.21 -10.69
N SER A 164 -18.30 -12.22 -11.11
CA SER A 164 -18.92 -13.39 -11.77
C SER A 164 -18.39 -13.71 -13.18
N SER A 165 -17.46 -12.91 -13.73
CA SER A 165 -16.83 -13.18 -15.03
C SER A 165 -15.33 -13.49 -14.97
N LEU A 166 -14.74 -13.63 -13.79
CA LEU A 166 -13.33 -14.00 -13.67
C LEU A 166 -13.21 -15.53 -13.64
N THR A 167 -12.87 -16.13 -14.77
CA THR A 167 -12.25 -17.46 -14.79
C THR A 167 -10.74 -17.25 -14.62
N GLY A 168 -10.24 -17.35 -13.40
CA GLY A 168 -8.83 -17.11 -13.05
C GLY A 168 -8.63 -16.56 -11.63
N GLU A 169 -7.37 -16.52 -11.21
CA GLU A 169 -6.91 -15.96 -9.92
C GLU A 169 -7.53 -14.58 -9.66
N SER A 170 -8.28 -14.45 -8.55
CA SER A 170 -8.92 -13.18 -8.15
C SER A 170 -8.01 -12.43 -7.18
N ILE A 171 -7.64 -11.20 -7.53
CA ILE A 171 -6.83 -10.32 -6.68
C ILE A 171 -7.74 -9.55 -5.71
N VAL A 172 -7.30 -9.40 -4.46
CA VAL A 172 -7.94 -8.60 -3.40
C VAL A 172 -6.91 -7.64 -2.82
N ILE A 173 -7.27 -6.36 -2.73
CA ILE A 173 -6.46 -5.33 -2.06
C ILE A 173 -6.95 -5.19 -0.63
N ILE A 174 -6.02 -5.19 0.33
CA ILE A 174 -6.28 -5.08 1.77
C ILE A 174 -5.44 -3.97 2.40
N ASP A 175 -5.65 -3.73 3.69
CA ASP A 175 -4.84 -2.83 4.52
C ASP A 175 -4.82 -1.35 4.09
N PHE A 176 -6.00 -0.74 4.13
CA PHE A 176 -6.22 0.66 3.79
C PHE A 176 -5.78 1.64 4.91
N GLU A 177 -4.77 1.31 5.72
CA GLU A 177 -4.31 2.15 6.85
C GLU A 177 -3.92 3.57 6.40
N TYR A 178 -3.23 3.67 5.26
CA TYR A 178 -2.81 4.94 4.67
C TYR A 178 -3.81 5.52 3.67
N CYS A 179 -5.02 4.94 3.54
CA CYS A 179 -5.94 5.37 2.50
C CYS A 179 -6.45 6.81 2.72
N ALA A 180 -6.52 7.57 1.62
CA ALA A 180 -7.01 8.93 1.65
C ALA A 180 -7.31 9.43 0.24
N TYR A 181 -8.03 10.54 0.13
CA TYR A 181 -8.03 11.31 -1.12
C TYR A 181 -6.63 11.84 -1.38
N ASN A 182 -5.98 11.38 -2.44
CA ASN A 182 -4.64 11.76 -2.84
C ASN A 182 -4.52 11.91 -4.36
N TYR A 183 -3.38 12.36 -4.86
CA TYR A 183 -3.09 12.41 -6.28
C TYR A 183 -2.99 10.99 -6.85
N ARG A 184 -3.69 10.68 -7.95
CA ARG A 184 -3.59 9.36 -8.57
C ARG A 184 -2.16 9.03 -9.02
N GLY A 185 -1.38 10.06 -9.40
CA GLY A 185 0.01 9.89 -9.79
C GLY A 185 0.86 9.31 -8.65
N PHE A 186 0.51 9.61 -7.39
CA PHE A 186 1.16 9.02 -6.22
C PHE A 186 0.91 7.52 -6.13
N GLU A 187 -0.31 7.04 -6.41
CA GLU A 187 -0.63 5.61 -6.34
C GLU A 187 0.19 4.79 -7.34
N PHE A 188 0.22 5.23 -8.61
CA PHE A 188 1.02 4.58 -9.64
C PHE A 188 2.51 4.61 -9.31
N ALA A 189 3.01 5.79 -8.95
CA ALA A 189 4.42 5.95 -8.60
C ALA A 189 4.81 5.10 -7.40
N ASN A 190 3.97 5.05 -6.37
CA ASN A 190 4.23 4.24 -5.19
C ASN A 190 4.29 2.76 -5.54
N HIS A 191 3.27 2.25 -6.21
CA HIS A 191 3.24 0.84 -6.61
C HIS A 191 4.44 0.47 -7.48
N PHE A 192 4.85 1.32 -8.41
CA PHE A 192 6.04 1.07 -9.23
C PHE A 192 7.35 1.13 -8.45
N ASN A 193 7.44 2.00 -7.44
CA ASN A 193 8.61 2.04 -6.56
C ASN A 193 8.74 0.74 -5.76
N GLU A 194 7.63 0.16 -5.31
CA GLU A 194 7.63 -1.11 -4.55
C GLU A 194 8.20 -2.29 -5.36
N TRP A 195 8.24 -2.24 -6.70
CA TRP A 195 8.95 -3.25 -7.49
C TRP A 195 10.46 -3.29 -7.24
N MET A 196 11.02 -2.24 -6.62
CA MET A 196 12.44 -2.16 -6.27
C MET A 196 12.72 -2.56 -4.82
N TYR A 197 11.69 -2.90 -4.04
CA TYR A 197 11.83 -3.24 -2.62
C TYR A 197 11.27 -4.64 -2.39
N ASP A 198 12.10 -5.51 -1.84
CA ASP A 198 11.72 -6.88 -1.49
C ASP A 198 11.88 -7.05 0.02
N TYR A 199 10.76 -7.27 0.71
CA TYR A 199 10.71 -7.38 2.17
C TYR A 199 10.86 -8.83 2.68
N SER A 200 11.25 -9.78 1.82
CA SER A 200 11.42 -11.20 2.20
C SER A 200 12.76 -11.55 2.88
N ASN A 201 13.66 -10.57 3.01
CA ASN A 201 14.96 -10.79 3.63
C ASN A 201 14.84 -11.08 5.13
N GLU A 202 15.10 -12.31 5.55
CA GLU A 202 15.04 -12.71 6.98
C GLU A 202 16.20 -12.17 7.84
N GLN A 203 17.22 -11.55 7.22
CA GLN A 203 18.41 -11.04 7.91
C GLN A 203 18.50 -9.52 7.77
N PRO A 204 19.17 -8.81 8.70
CA PRO A 204 19.43 -7.37 8.55
C PRO A 204 19.99 -7.02 7.16
N PRO A 205 19.47 -5.99 6.48
CA PRO A 205 18.57 -4.95 6.98
C PRO A 205 17.06 -5.27 6.94
N TYR A 206 16.69 -6.53 6.66
CA TYR A 206 15.30 -7.03 6.55
C TYR A 206 14.53 -6.57 5.30
N PHE A 207 15.25 -6.04 4.32
CA PHE A 207 14.77 -5.82 2.96
C PHE A 207 15.93 -5.93 1.97
N TYR A 208 15.61 -6.03 0.69
CA TYR A 208 16.52 -5.78 -0.41
C TYR A 208 16.07 -4.53 -1.17
N HIS A 209 17.03 -3.63 -1.46
CA HIS A 209 16.84 -2.59 -2.45
C HIS A 209 17.43 -3.06 -3.77
N LEU A 210 16.55 -3.36 -4.72
CA LEU A 210 16.91 -3.89 -6.03
C LEU A 210 17.50 -2.79 -6.92
N PRO A 211 18.37 -3.15 -7.89
CA PRO A 211 18.96 -2.18 -8.80
C PRO A 211 17.88 -1.52 -9.68
N GLU A 212 18.14 -0.30 -10.13
CA GLU A 212 17.25 0.51 -10.98
C GLU A 212 16.72 -0.24 -12.21
N CYS A 213 17.45 -1.23 -12.75
CA CYS A 213 16.98 -2.02 -13.90
C CYS A 213 15.74 -2.88 -13.59
N GLU A 214 15.43 -3.12 -12.32
CA GLU A 214 14.21 -3.79 -11.87
C GLU A 214 13.01 -2.82 -11.78
N HIS A 215 13.24 -1.50 -11.79
CA HIS A 215 12.14 -0.54 -11.90
C HIS A 215 11.33 -0.83 -13.18
N PRO A 216 9.99 -0.86 -13.14
CA PRO A 216 9.18 -1.18 -14.31
C PRO A 216 9.53 -0.29 -15.49
N THR A 217 9.77 -0.95 -16.63
CA THR A 217 10.02 -0.30 -17.91
C THR A 217 8.83 0.55 -18.33
N ARG A 218 9.06 1.51 -19.24
CA ARG A 218 7.97 2.31 -19.81
C ARG A 218 6.84 1.44 -20.38
N ALA A 219 7.17 0.34 -21.07
CA ALA A 219 6.16 -0.56 -21.62
C ALA A 219 5.30 -1.25 -20.55
N GLN A 220 5.89 -1.64 -19.41
CA GLN A 220 5.16 -2.20 -18.27
C GLN A 220 4.27 -1.15 -17.61
N LYS A 221 4.79 0.07 -17.38
CA LYS A 221 3.99 1.20 -16.86
C LYS A 221 2.80 1.51 -17.78
N GLU A 222 3.05 1.62 -19.08
CA GLU A 222 2.01 1.84 -20.09
C GLU A 222 0.94 0.74 -20.07
N HIS A 223 1.35 -0.52 -19.94
CA HIS A 223 0.42 -1.64 -19.88
C HIS A 223 -0.52 -1.52 -18.68
N MET A 224 0.02 -1.32 -17.46
CA MET A 224 -0.79 -1.16 -16.26
C MET A 224 -1.73 0.05 -16.36
N ILE A 225 -1.24 1.18 -16.88
CA ILE A 225 -2.04 2.40 -17.06
C ILE A 225 -3.16 2.19 -18.08
N ARG A 226 -2.92 1.46 -19.19
CA ARG A 226 -3.96 1.11 -20.16
C ARG A 226 -5.05 0.26 -19.51
N CYS A 227 -4.68 -0.78 -18.77
CA CYS A 227 -5.64 -1.61 -18.04
C CYS A 227 -6.49 -0.78 -17.06
N TYR A 228 -5.87 0.12 -16.31
CA TYR A 228 -6.59 1.05 -15.44
C TYR A 228 -7.57 1.95 -16.22
N LEU A 229 -7.14 2.54 -17.34
CA LEU A 229 -7.98 3.42 -18.14
C LEU A 229 -9.14 2.68 -18.81
N ASP A 230 -8.90 1.46 -19.29
CA ASP A 230 -9.91 0.60 -19.89
C ASP A 230 -10.99 0.23 -18.85
N GLU A 231 -10.57 -0.14 -17.64
CA GLU A 231 -11.50 -0.44 -16.55
C GLU A 231 -12.24 0.81 -16.08
N LEU A 232 -11.57 1.95 -16.00
CA LEU A 232 -12.22 3.21 -15.64
C LEU A 232 -13.31 3.59 -16.67
N GLN A 233 -13.07 3.33 -17.96
CA GLN A 233 -14.04 3.52 -19.04
C GLN A 233 -15.20 2.52 -19.00
N SER A 234 -15.03 1.35 -18.41
CA SER A 234 -16.07 0.33 -18.29
C SER A 234 -17.15 0.72 -17.26
N LEU A 235 -16.82 1.63 -16.34
CA LEU A 235 -17.74 2.10 -15.28
C LEU A 235 -18.92 2.89 -15.87
N ALA A 236 -20.15 2.42 -15.60
CA ALA A 236 -21.39 2.93 -16.20
C ALA A 236 -21.61 4.45 -16.11
N ASN A 237 -21.06 5.13 -15.10
CA ASN A 237 -21.24 6.57 -14.87
C ASN A 237 -19.97 7.39 -15.08
N TYR A 238 -18.88 6.77 -15.52
CA TYR A 238 -17.64 7.48 -15.72
C TYR A 238 -17.66 8.27 -17.02
N LYS A 239 -17.08 9.47 -16.97
CA LYS A 239 -16.91 10.35 -18.12
C LYS A 239 -15.41 10.58 -18.31
N PRO A 240 -14.84 10.18 -19.47
CA PRO A 240 -13.43 10.42 -19.76
C PRO A 240 -13.08 11.90 -19.63
N LYS A 241 -12.00 12.20 -18.91
CA LYS A 241 -11.45 13.55 -18.78
C LYS A 241 -10.29 13.72 -19.76
N SER A 242 -9.96 14.96 -20.11
CA SER A 242 -8.85 15.27 -21.03
C SER A 242 -7.49 14.71 -20.59
N ARG A 243 -7.31 14.56 -19.27
CA ARG A 243 -6.10 14.05 -18.62
C ARG A 243 -6.08 12.52 -18.48
N ASP A 244 -7.13 11.82 -18.88
CA ASP A 244 -7.22 10.36 -18.76
C ASP A 244 -6.56 9.68 -19.98
N THR A 245 -5.28 9.98 -20.16
CA THR A 245 -4.44 9.43 -21.23
C THR A 245 -3.19 8.77 -20.63
N VAL A 246 -2.67 7.76 -21.35
CA VAL A 246 -1.47 7.03 -20.91
C VAL A 246 -0.29 7.98 -20.71
N GLU A 247 -0.05 8.88 -21.67
CA GLU A 247 1.06 9.84 -21.62
C GLU A 247 0.97 10.79 -20.43
N HIS A 248 -0.24 11.29 -20.13
CA HIS A 248 -0.40 12.21 -19.01
C HIS A 248 -0.22 11.50 -17.67
N ILE A 249 -0.75 10.29 -17.51
CA ILE A 249 -0.56 9.49 -16.27
C ILE A 249 0.91 9.10 -16.11
N LEU A 250 1.63 8.78 -17.19
CA LEU A 250 3.08 8.55 -17.13
C LEU A 250 3.82 9.80 -16.66
N HIS A 251 3.50 10.97 -17.24
CA HIS A 251 4.11 12.23 -16.83
C HIS A 251 3.83 12.58 -15.36
N GLU A 252 2.61 12.34 -14.87
CA GLU A 252 2.29 12.41 -13.44
C GLU A 252 3.17 11.45 -12.64
N THR A 253 3.19 10.18 -13.02
CA THR A 253 3.92 9.09 -12.34
C THR A 253 5.40 9.44 -12.16
N GLU A 254 6.08 9.93 -13.20
CA GLU A 254 7.50 10.26 -13.14
C GLU A 254 7.82 11.35 -12.10
N ALA A 255 6.93 12.34 -11.93
CA ALA A 255 7.08 13.33 -10.87
C ALA A 255 6.77 12.76 -9.49
N PHE A 256 5.76 11.89 -9.38
CA PHE A 256 5.34 11.30 -8.11
C PHE A 256 6.24 10.15 -7.62
N ILE A 257 7.14 9.59 -8.46
CA ILE A 257 8.20 8.66 -8.01
C ILE A 257 9.05 9.31 -6.91
N LEU A 258 9.41 10.58 -7.11
CA LEU A 258 10.08 11.40 -6.10
C LEU A 258 9.22 11.55 -4.84
N ALA A 259 7.93 11.80 -5.01
CA ALA A 259 7.02 11.98 -3.89
C ALA A 259 6.91 10.73 -3.02
N SER A 260 6.83 9.54 -3.62
CA SER A 260 6.81 8.27 -2.90
C SER A 260 8.12 8.02 -2.16
N HIS A 261 9.28 8.19 -2.81
CA HIS A 261 10.57 8.06 -2.13
C HIS A 261 10.73 9.04 -0.96
N PHE A 262 10.35 10.30 -1.15
CA PHE A 262 10.41 11.31 -0.10
C PHE A 262 9.47 10.98 1.06
N PHE A 263 8.23 10.56 0.77
CA PHE A 263 7.22 10.20 1.77
C PHE A 263 7.70 9.04 2.65
N TRP A 264 8.11 7.93 2.04
CA TRP A 264 8.53 6.74 2.78
C TRP A 264 9.92 6.90 3.42
N GLY A 265 10.79 7.73 2.85
CA GLY A 265 12.04 8.14 3.50
C GLY A 265 11.78 8.87 4.81
N LEU A 266 10.85 9.84 4.84
CA LEU A 266 10.45 10.54 6.06
C LEU A 266 9.79 9.60 7.06
N TRP A 267 8.83 8.79 6.61
CA TRP A 267 8.16 7.78 7.44
C TRP A 267 9.19 6.89 8.14
N SER A 268 10.20 6.43 7.40
CA SER A 268 11.20 5.52 7.95
C SER A 268 12.07 6.19 9.01
N VAL A 269 12.50 7.43 8.76
CA VAL A 269 13.29 8.18 9.75
C VAL A 269 12.49 8.42 11.03
N VAL A 270 11.20 8.78 10.91
CA VAL A 270 10.32 8.96 12.09
C VAL A 270 10.16 7.66 12.87
N ASN A 271 10.07 6.52 12.18
CA ASN A 271 9.92 5.22 12.82
C ASN A 271 11.26 4.58 13.25
N SER A 272 12.40 5.22 12.98
CA SER A 272 13.71 4.64 13.30
C SER A 272 13.97 4.41 14.79
N THR A 273 13.20 5.05 15.67
CA THR A 273 13.26 4.82 17.11
C THR A 273 12.28 3.76 17.60
N SER A 274 11.48 3.16 16.71
CA SER A 274 10.60 2.06 17.04
C SER A 274 11.41 0.81 17.39
N VAL A 275 11.00 0.12 18.44
CA VAL A 275 11.63 -1.13 18.91
C VAL A 275 10.74 -2.35 18.67
N ASP A 276 9.54 -2.15 18.13
CA ASP A 276 8.53 -3.19 18.03
C ASP A 276 8.73 -4.11 16.81
N ILE A 277 9.49 -3.65 15.81
CA ILE A 277 9.71 -4.36 14.55
C ILE A 277 11.21 -4.44 14.27
N GLU A 278 11.70 -5.66 14.01
CA GLU A 278 13.06 -5.92 13.55
C GLU A 278 13.19 -5.49 12.08
N PHE A 279 13.41 -4.19 11.86
CA PHE A 279 13.57 -3.59 10.54
C PHE A 279 14.62 -2.47 10.59
N ASP A 280 15.55 -2.41 9.62
CA ASP A 280 16.51 -1.30 9.56
C ASP A 280 15.87 -0.08 8.91
N TYR A 281 15.09 0.65 9.72
CA TYR A 281 14.43 1.88 9.33
C TYR A 281 15.40 2.95 8.82
N TRP A 282 16.61 3.07 9.39
CA TRP A 282 17.55 4.05 8.86
C TRP A 282 18.06 3.63 7.49
N GLY A 283 18.51 2.37 7.35
CA GLY A 283 18.99 1.84 6.06
C GLY A 283 17.95 1.97 4.96
N TYR A 284 16.68 1.69 5.26
CA TYR A 284 15.56 1.88 4.33
C TYR A 284 15.32 3.35 4.02
N GLY A 285 15.29 4.23 5.03
CA GLY A 285 15.13 5.67 4.82
C GLY A 285 16.25 6.25 3.94
N GLU A 286 17.49 5.85 4.20
CA GLU A 286 18.67 6.24 3.40
C GLU A 286 18.52 5.77 1.95
N SER A 287 18.13 4.51 1.69
CA SER A 287 17.94 4.02 0.32
C SER A 287 16.82 4.75 -0.42
N ARG A 288 15.70 5.08 0.26
CA ARG A 288 14.61 5.87 -0.35
C ARG A 288 15.10 7.29 -0.71
N PHE A 289 15.86 7.96 0.16
CA PHE A 289 16.41 9.28 -0.17
C PHE A 289 17.46 9.23 -1.28
N GLU A 290 18.32 8.22 -1.32
CA GLU A 290 19.28 8.04 -2.43
C GLU A 290 18.55 7.87 -3.77
N ALA A 291 17.48 7.07 -3.80
CA ALA A 291 16.64 6.91 -4.99
C ALA A 291 15.94 8.23 -5.38
N TYR A 292 15.43 8.99 -4.40
CA TYR A 292 14.89 10.35 -4.62
C TYR A 292 15.90 11.26 -5.33
N PHE A 293 17.11 11.40 -4.80
CA PHE A 293 18.11 12.31 -5.39
C PHE A 293 18.58 11.82 -6.77
N THR A 294 18.75 10.52 -6.93
CA THR A 294 19.10 9.90 -8.22
C THR A 294 18.04 10.20 -9.29
N HIS A 295 16.76 10.04 -8.96
CA HIS A 295 15.67 10.31 -9.89
C HIS A 295 15.51 11.81 -10.17
N LYS A 296 15.73 12.66 -9.15
CA LYS A 296 15.70 14.12 -9.30
C LYS A 296 16.76 14.59 -10.31
N GLU A 297 17.98 14.07 -10.19
CA GLU A 297 19.06 14.36 -11.13
C GLU A 297 18.70 13.95 -12.56
N LYS A 298 18.18 12.73 -12.76
CA LYS A 298 17.71 12.27 -14.08
C LYS A 298 16.66 13.21 -14.68
N LEU A 299 15.67 13.64 -13.90
CA LEU A 299 14.62 14.56 -14.38
C LEU A 299 15.17 15.94 -14.74
N LEU A 300 16.13 16.46 -13.98
CA LEU A 300 16.77 17.74 -14.30
C LEU A 300 17.60 17.66 -15.58
N LEU A 301 18.36 16.58 -15.77
CA LEU A 301 19.14 16.36 -16.99
C LEU A 301 18.25 16.24 -18.23
N LEU A 302 17.11 15.56 -18.13
CA LEU A 302 16.14 15.47 -19.23
C LEU A 302 15.57 16.84 -19.60
N LYS A 303 15.23 17.66 -18.60
CA LYS A 303 14.72 19.03 -18.82
C LYS A 303 15.76 19.92 -19.50
N GLU A 304 17.03 19.83 -19.13
CA GLU A 304 18.11 20.58 -19.77
C GLU A 304 18.25 20.21 -21.25
N GLN A 305 18.20 18.91 -21.57
CA GLN A 305 18.28 18.42 -22.95
C GLN A 305 17.10 18.88 -23.82
N GLU A 306 15.89 18.96 -23.25
CA GLU A 306 14.72 19.49 -23.95
C GLU A 306 14.84 20.98 -24.28
N ILE A 307 15.41 21.77 -23.36
CA ILE A 307 15.65 23.20 -23.55
C ILE A 307 16.69 23.43 -24.66
N ASP A 308 17.78 22.67 -24.65
CA ASP A 308 18.85 22.76 -25.66
C ASP A 308 18.39 22.26 -27.04
N GLY A 309 17.58 21.20 -27.08
CA GLY A 309 16.95 20.69 -28.30
C GLY A 309 15.99 21.71 -28.93
N THR A 310 15.23 22.43 -28.10
CA THR A 310 14.30 23.48 -28.57
C THR A 310 15.03 24.73 -29.06
N THR A 311 16.15 25.09 -28.40
CA THR A 311 16.99 26.24 -28.78
C THR A 311 17.77 26.00 -30.09
N SER A 312 18.18 24.76 -30.35
CA SER A 312 18.84 24.38 -31.61
C SER A 312 17.87 24.31 -32.81
N LEU A 313 16.60 23.93 -32.59
CA LEU A 313 15.56 23.97 -33.64
C LEU A 313 15.10 25.38 -34.00
N SER A 314 15.12 26.34 -33.05
CA SER A 314 14.72 27.73 -33.31
C SER A 314 15.78 28.56 -34.05
N THR A 315 17.05 28.18 -33.97
CA THR A 315 18.16 28.84 -34.71
C THR A 315 18.29 28.36 -36.16
N ALA A 316 17.72 27.19 -36.50
CA ALA A 316 17.74 26.65 -37.86
C ALA A 316 16.69 27.29 -38.79
N SER A 317 15.67 27.97 -38.26
CA SER A 317 14.56 28.53 -39.06
C SER A 317 14.76 29.99 -39.52
N SER A 318 15.91 30.63 -39.23
CA SER A 318 16.18 32.03 -39.61
C SER A 318 17.20 32.23 -40.75
N SER A 319 17.53 31.20 -41.54
CA SER A 319 18.56 31.29 -42.60
C SER A 319 18.04 30.93 -44.00
N GLY A 320 16.88 31.47 -44.38
CA GLY A 320 16.30 31.20 -45.69
C GLY A 320 15.49 32.36 -46.26
N GLN A 321 16.12 33.51 -46.53
CA GLN A 321 15.65 34.41 -47.58
C GLN A 321 16.76 35.36 -48.08
N ASP A 322 16.78 35.49 -49.41
CA ASP A 322 17.44 36.48 -50.26
C ASP A 322 18.87 36.21 -50.78
N CYS A 323 18.92 35.54 -51.94
CA CYS A 323 19.75 35.90 -53.09
C CYS A 323 18.92 35.84 -54.37
#